data_AF-A0A250FC79-F1
#
_entry.id   AF-A0A250FC79-F1
#
_cell.length_a   1.000
_cell.length_b   1.000
_cell.length_c   1.000
_cell.angle_alpha   90.00
_cell.angle_beta   90.00
_cell.angle_gamma   90.00
#
_symmetry.space_group_name_H-M   'P 1'
#
loop_
_entity.id
_entity.type
_entity.pdbx_description
1 polymer ?
#
loop_
_entity_poly.entity_id
_entity_poly.type
_entity_poly.pdbx_seq_one_letter_code
_entity_poly.pdbx_strand_id
1 'polypeptide(L)'
;MFFSKLFNKIELTSEMKLMAESLIDNKWFRNCGKVNNFNIPFNYQFASEIDEVEKQLSYRNDIKGFVTLENLFIEAGFRGQIFLSLHNKKEHNSWNRVTDLIVKNYTKNKKFDFSKIESLYFDSVYNINVNLFLKEVFITTLREVYFQSKIENYPFFFTKIIDIYLKGNIITGWGGKFSNHNQQIKEISPISPEEGFLTIW
;
A
#
# COMPACT_ATOMS: atom_id res chain seq x y z
N MET A 1 14.92 -39.53 10.75
CA MET A 1 14.46 -38.57 9.72
C MET A 1 13.14 -37.90 10.15
N PHE A 2 13.11 -37.23 11.31
CA PHE A 2 11.86 -36.67 11.88
C PHE A 2 12.00 -35.25 12.46
N PHE A 3 13.15 -34.59 12.27
CA PHE A 3 13.41 -33.22 12.73
C PHE A 3 13.32 -32.16 11.62
N SER A 4 13.11 -32.54 10.36
CA SER A 4 13.01 -31.59 9.23
C SER A 4 11.65 -30.88 9.10
N LYS A 5 10.72 -31.11 10.02
CA LYS A 5 9.39 -30.45 10.06
C LYS A 5 9.21 -29.47 11.22
N LEU A 6 10.21 -29.33 12.10
CA LEU A 6 10.21 -28.29 13.13
C LEU A 6 10.72 -26.97 12.53
N PHE A 7 9.77 -26.07 12.27
CA PHE A 7 9.90 -24.61 12.11
C PHE A 7 10.53 -24.06 10.81
N ASN A 8 9.69 -23.95 9.77
CA ASN A 8 9.61 -22.67 9.04
C ASN A 8 8.47 -21.85 9.65
N LYS A 9 8.66 -21.40 10.89
CA LYS A 9 7.72 -20.48 11.54
C LYS A 9 7.91 -19.11 10.88
N ILE A 10 6.84 -18.57 10.32
CA ILE A 10 6.85 -17.21 9.80
C ILE A 10 6.77 -16.31 11.02
N GLU A 11 7.73 -15.39 11.13
CA GLU A 11 7.86 -14.46 12.24
C GLU A 11 8.09 -13.05 11.69
N LEU A 12 7.81 -12.04 12.52
CA LEU A 12 8.02 -10.64 12.16
C LEU A 12 9.52 -10.35 12.17
N THR A 13 10.06 -9.92 11.03
CA THR A 13 11.45 -9.48 10.95
C THR A 13 11.66 -8.17 11.71
N SER A 14 12.91 -7.80 11.98
CA SER A 14 13.23 -6.52 12.63
C SER A 14 12.79 -5.34 11.77
N GLU A 15 12.97 -5.43 10.45
CA GLU A 15 12.59 -4.40 9.48
C GLU A 15 11.07 -4.21 9.44
N MET A 16 10.30 -5.30 9.50
CA MET A 16 8.84 -5.21 9.60
C MET A 16 8.41 -4.49 10.88
N LYS A 17 9.05 -4.77 12.02
CA LYS A 17 8.71 -4.14 13.29
C LYS A 17 8.99 -2.64 13.25
N LEU A 18 10.18 -2.26 12.77
CA LEU A 18 10.57 -0.86 12.60
C LEU A 18 9.61 -0.10 11.68
N MET A 19 9.25 -0.70 10.53
CA MET A 19 8.27 -0.12 9.62
C MET A 19 6.89 0.00 10.28
N ALA A 20 6.44 -1.03 11.00
CA ALA A 20 5.14 -1.00 11.68
C ALA A 20 5.09 0.09 12.75
N GLU A 21 6.12 0.21 13.58
CA GLU A 21 6.26 1.26 14.60
C GLU A 21 6.22 2.65 13.95
N SER A 22 6.96 2.86 12.86
CA SER A 22 6.94 4.14 12.14
C SER A 22 5.55 4.55 11.65
N LEU A 23 4.71 3.58 11.23
CA LEU A 23 3.35 3.83 10.76
C LEU A 23 2.34 3.99 11.90
N ILE A 24 2.53 3.28 13.00
CA ILE A 24 1.68 3.38 14.20
C ILE A 24 1.88 4.73 14.89
N ASP A 25 3.14 5.15 15.04
CA ASP A 25 3.50 6.41 15.70
C ASP A 25 3.37 7.62 14.75
N ASN A 26 3.05 7.38 13.48
CA ASN A 26 2.87 8.43 12.49
C ASN A 26 1.72 9.37 12.88
N LYS A 27 1.98 10.66 12.77
CA LYS A 27 0.94 11.69 12.80
C LYS A 27 0.26 11.75 11.44
N TRP A 28 -0.72 10.88 11.23
CA TRP A 28 -1.51 10.79 10.00
C TRP A 28 -2.16 12.14 9.67
N PHE A 29 -2.25 12.45 8.38
CA PHE A 29 -2.95 13.62 7.81
C PHE A 29 -2.45 15.01 8.22
N ARG A 30 -1.36 15.11 8.99
CA ARG A 30 -0.83 16.40 9.51
C ARG A 30 -0.46 17.42 8.42
N ASN A 31 -0.24 16.96 7.20
CA ASN A 31 0.20 17.76 6.07
C ASN A 31 -0.70 17.61 4.84
N CYS A 32 -1.88 17.01 4.98
CA CYS A 32 -2.89 17.03 3.94
C CYS A 32 -3.22 18.49 3.54
N GLY A 33 -3.31 18.74 2.24
CA GLY A 33 -3.48 20.07 1.65
C GLY A 33 -2.19 20.91 1.60
N LYS A 34 -1.04 20.34 1.99
CA LYS A 34 0.26 21.04 1.95
C LYS A 34 1.21 20.36 0.97
N VAL A 35 1.86 21.20 0.16
CA VAL A 35 2.95 20.78 -0.71
C VAL A 35 4.13 20.30 0.12
N ASN A 36 4.65 19.13 -0.21
CA ASN A 36 5.83 18.52 0.40
C ASN A 36 6.73 17.92 -0.68
N ASN A 37 8.02 17.79 -0.36
CA ASN A 37 8.94 17.04 -1.22
C ASN A 37 8.98 15.59 -0.73
N PHE A 38 8.69 14.65 -1.62
CA PHE A 38 8.74 13.21 -1.31
C PHE A 38 9.97 12.56 -1.93
N ASN A 39 10.62 11.66 -1.19
CA ASN A 39 11.70 10.81 -1.70
C ASN A 39 11.09 9.53 -2.29
N ILE A 40 10.44 9.67 -3.44
CA ILE A 40 9.74 8.59 -4.13
C ILE A 40 10.19 8.54 -5.59
N PRO A 41 10.16 7.36 -6.24
CA PRO A 41 10.58 7.24 -7.64
C PRO A 41 9.48 7.63 -8.64
N PHE A 42 8.30 8.02 -8.17
CA PHE A 42 7.14 8.33 -9.01
C PHE A 42 6.98 9.83 -9.21
N ASN A 43 6.54 10.23 -10.40
CA ASN A 43 5.99 11.57 -10.60
C ASN A 43 4.74 11.75 -9.74
N TYR A 44 4.48 12.98 -9.31
CA TYR A 44 3.27 13.29 -8.54
C TYR A 44 2.75 14.69 -8.84
N GLN A 45 1.45 14.86 -8.63
CA GLN A 45 0.75 16.14 -8.67
C GLN A 45 -0.05 16.30 -7.38
N PHE A 46 -0.12 17.53 -6.88
CA PHE A 46 -0.96 17.85 -5.74
C PHE A 46 -2.36 18.18 -6.22
N ALA A 47 -3.37 17.54 -5.62
CA ALA A 47 -4.70 18.11 -5.60
C ALA A 47 -4.62 19.38 -4.73
N SER A 48 -5.09 20.51 -5.22
CA SER A 48 -4.93 21.80 -4.53
C SER A 48 -6.14 22.19 -3.68
N GLU A 49 -7.29 21.57 -3.92
CA GLU A 49 -8.55 21.87 -3.24
C GLU A 49 -9.22 20.62 -2.67
N ILE A 50 -9.91 20.80 -1.54
CA ILE A 50 -10.58 19.70 -0.84
C ILE A 50 -11.71 19.08 -1.68
N ASP A 51 -12.41 19.89 -2.48
CA ASP A 51 -13.47 19.44 -3.40
C ASP A 51 -12.92 18.49 -4.46
N GLU A 52 -11.69 18.74 -4.94
CA GLU A 52 -11.01 17.85 -5.89
C GLU A 52 -10.71 16.50 -5.24
N VAL A 53 -10.22 16.51 -4.00
CA VAL A 53 -9.88 15.32 -3.22
C VAL A 53 -11.11 14.48 -2.91
N GLU A 54 -12.18 15.12 -2.43
CA GLU A 54 -13.46 14.45 -2.18
C GLU A 54 -13.95 13.77 -3.45
N LYS A 55 -13.93 14.49 -4.58
CA LYS A 55 -14.34 13.94 -5.87
C LYS A 55 -13.48 12.75 -6.29
N GLN A 56 -12.16 12.85 -6.21
CA GLN A 56 -11.24 11.76 -6.56
C GLN A 56 -11.45 10.52 -5.69
N LEU A 57 -11.63 10.70 -4.38
CA LEU A 57 -11.86 9.61 -3.42
C LEU A 57 -13.29 9.03 -3.51
N SER A 58 -14.24 9.77 -4.08
CA SER A 58 -15.62 9.29 -4.29
C SER A 58 -15.77 8.32 -5.47
N TYR A 59 -14.81 8.28 -6.39
CA TYR A 59 -14.90 7.46 -7.59
C TYR A 59 -14.90 5.97 -7.25
N ARG A 60 -15.93 5.27 -7.75
CA ARG A 60 -16.10 3.81 -7.60
C ARG A 60 -15.46 3.00 -8.73
N ASN A 61 -15.20 3.65 -9.86
CA ASN A 61 -14.59 3.05 -11.04
C ASN A 61 -13.56 4.02 -11.62
N ASP A 62 -12.59 3.49 -12.36
CA ASP A 62 -11.64 4.30 -13.11
C ASP A 62 -12.39 5.23 -14.07
N ILE A 63 -11.89 6.46 -14.18
CA ILE A 63 -12.37 7.41 -15.17
C ILE A 63 -11.28 7.63 -16.22
N LYS A 64 -11.62 8.28 -17.33
CA LYS A 64 -10.68 8.45 -18.45
C LYS A 64 -9.40 9.17 -17.97
N GLY A 65 -8.30 8.42 -17.89
CA GLY A 65 -6.98 8.94 -17.52
C GLY A 65 -6.71 9.01 -16.02
N PHE A 66 -7.59 8.44 -15.19
CA PHE A 66 -7.40 8.40 -13.73
C PHE A 66 -7.87 7.05 -13.18
N VAL A 67 -6.96 6.37 -12.52
CA VAL A 67 -7.20 5.13 -11.79
C VAL A 67 -7.50 5.47 -10.34
N THR A 68 -8.57 4.88 -9.79
CA THR A 68 -8.99 5.14 -8.41
C THR A 68 -7.94 4.67 -7.41
N LEU A 69 -7.97 5.22 -6.18
CA LEU A 69 -7.11 4.76 -5.09
C LEU A 69 -7.24 3.24 -4.86
N GLU A 70 -8.47 2.73 -4.87
CA GLU A 70 -8.76 1.30 -4.73
C GLU A 70 -8.11 0.47 -5.83
N ASN A 71 -8.33 0.83 -7.10
CA ASN A 71 -7.79 0.07 -8.22
C ASN A 71 -6.26 0.17 -8.33
N LEU A 72 -5.67 1.30 -7.95
CA LEU A 72 -4.22 1.44 -7.82
C LEU A 72 -3.66 0.42 -6.82
N PHE A 73 -4.30 0.30 -5.65
CA PHE A 73 -3.85 -0.62 -4.61
C PHE A 73 -4.10 -2.08 -4.96
N ILE A 74 -5.22 -2.38 -5.62
CA ILE A 74 -5.49 -3.71 -6.18
C ILE A 74 -4.41 -4.08 -7.18
N GLU A 75 -4.09 -3.19 -8.13
CA GLU A 75 -3.06 -3.47 -9.14
C GLU A 75 -1.68 -3.69 -8.52
N ALA A 76 -1.28 -2.83 -7.58
CA ALA A 76 -0.01 -2.98 -6.87
C ALA A 76 0.07 -4.32 -6.11
N GLY A 77 -0.98 -4.68 -5.38
CA GLY A 77 -1.07 -5.96 -4.66
C GLY A 77 -1.07 -7.17 -5.61
N PHE A 78 -1.79 -7.06 -6.73
CA PHE A 78 -1.90 -8.10 -7.75
C PHE A 78 -0.56 -8.40 -8.40
N ARG A 79 0.19 -7.36 -8.82
CA ARG A 79 1.55 -7.51 -9.38
C ARG A 79 2.48 -8.26 -8.43
N GLY A 80 2.44 -7.92 -7.15
CA GLY A 80 3.15 -8.60 -6.07
C GLY A 80 2.78 -10.08 -5.94
N GLN A 81 1.48 -10.40 -5.96
CA GLN A 81 1.00 -11.77 -5.80
C GLN A 81 1.33 -12.65 -7.03
N ILE A 82 1.12 -12.14 -8.23
CA ILE A 82 1.41 -12.85 -9.48
C ILE A 82 2.90 -13.14 -9.62
N PHE A 83 3.76 -12.19 -9.24
CA PHE A 83 5.21 -12.40 -9.28
C PHE A 83 5.63 -13.60 -8.43
N LEU A 84 5.05 -13.73 -7.23
CA LEU A 84 5.31 -14.90 -6.39
C LEU A 84 4.77 -16.17 -7.02
N SER A 85 3.57 -16.13 -7.60
CA SER A 85 2.97 -17.30 -8.26
C SER A 85 3.85 -17.82 -9.41
N LEU A 86 4.39 -16.90 -10.22
CA LEU A 86 5.20 -17.22 -11.40
C LEU A 86 6.64 -17.61 -11.04
N HIS A 87 7.27 -16.91 -10.10
CA HIS A 87 8.73 -17.01 -9.88
C HIS A 87 9.11 -17.56 -8.50
N ASN A 88 8.22 -17.52 -7.50
CA ASN A 88 8.53 -17.85 -6.10
C ASN A 88 7.38 -18.61 -5.42
N LYS A 89 7.02 -19.78 -5.96
CA LYS A 89 5.83 -20.55 -5.55
C LYS A 89 5.79 -20.90 -4.06
N LYS A 90 6.94 -21.12 -3.43
CA LYS A 90 7.03 -21.41 -1.99
C LYS A 90 6.63 -20.20 -1.16
N GLU A 91 7.09 -19.01 -1.54
CA GLU A 91 6.78 -17.74 -0.89
C GLU A 91 5.36 -17.29 -1.19
N HIS A 92 4.83 -17.57 -2.39
CA HIS A 92 3.40 -17.41 -2.72
C HIS A 92 2.51 -18.13 -1.71
N ASN A 93 2.84 -19.39 -1.38
CA ASN A 93 2.08 -20.18 -0.39
C ASN A 93 2.17 -19.61 1.04
N SER A 94 3.09 -18.67 1.29
CA SER A 94 3.24 -17.99 2.57
C SER A 94 2.45 -16.68 2.67
N TRP A 95 1.92 -16.15 1.55
CA TRP A 95 1.23 -14.86 1.47
C TRP A 95 0.18 -14.66 2.56
N ASN A 96 -0.81 -15.55 2.63
CA ASN A 96 -1.88 -15.47 3.62
C ASN A 96 -1.35 -15.61 5.06
N ARG A 97 -0.35 -16.47 5.27
CA ARG A 97 0.24 -16.65 6.60
C ARG A 97 0.99 -15.40 7.08
N VAL A 98 1.64 -14.66 6.17
CA VAL A 98 2.27 -13.37 6.46
C VAL A 98 1.20 -12.33 6.80
N THR A 99 0.13 -12.25 6.01
CA THR A 99 -1.02 -11.38 6.30
C THR A 99 -1.64 -11.68 7.66
N ASP A 100 -1.89 -12.96 7.97
CA ASP A 100 -2.44 -13.39 9.26
C ASP A 100 -1.53 -13.01 10.43
N LEU A 101 -0.21 -13.15 10.24
CA LEU A 101 0.77 -12.74 11.23
C LEU A 101 0.69 -11.23 11.51
N ILE A 102 0.63 -10.41 10.46
CA ILE A 102 0.49 -8.94 10.58
C ILE A 102 -0.83 -8.61 11.29
N VAL A 103 -1.94 -9.19 10.83
CA VAL A 103 -3.27 -8.93 11.38
C VAL A 103 -3.35 -9.30 12.85
N LYS A 104 -2.86 -10.48 13.22
CA LYS A 104 -2.84 -10.94 14.61
C LYS A 104 -2.05 -10.01 15.51
N ASN A 105 -0.90 -9.51 15.06
CA ASN A 105 0.00 -8.71 15.90
C ASN A 105 -0.46 -7.26 16.04
N TYR A 106 -1.03 -6.67 15.00
CA TYR A 106 -1.26 -5.21 14.95
C TYR A 106 -2.73 -4.81 14.92
N THR A 107 -3.60 -5.48 14.16
CA THR A 107 -5.01 -5.08 14.05
C THR A 107 -5.93 -5.79 15.03
N LYS A 108 -5.83 -7.12 15.17
CA LYS A 108 -6.74 -7.89 16.05
C LYS A 108 -6.61 -7.48 17.51
N ASN A 109 -5.39 -7.14 17.94
CA ASN A 109 -5.12 -6.66 19.29
C ASN A 109 -5.34 -5.15 19.47
N LYS A 110 -5.92 -4.46 18.47
CA LYS A 110 -6.14 -3.01 18.44
C LYS A 110 -4.88 -2.17 18.72
N LYS A 111 -3.69 -2.69 18.41
CA LYS A 111 -2.46 -1.88 18.46
C LYS A 111 -2.50 -0.77 17.41
N PHE A 112 -3.17 -1.03 16.28
CA PHE A 112 -3.42 -0.04 15.26
C PHE A 112 -4.89 -0.09 14.82
N ASP A 113 -5.62 0.98 15.11
CA ASP A 113 -7.06 1.13 14.85
C ASP A 113 -7.30 2.14 13.73
N PHE A 114 -7.39 1.64 12.50
CA PHE A 114 -7.55 2.46 11.30
C PHE A 114 -8.87 3.24 11.28
N SER A 115 -9.96 2.61 11.73
CA SER A 115 -11.26 3.25 11.77
C SER A 115 -11.24 4.47 12.69
N LYS A 116 -10.50 4.40 13.80
CA LYS A 116 -10.29 5.55 14.67
C LYS A 116 -9.48 6.65 13.98
N ILE A 117 -8.49 6.30 13.16
CA ILE A 117 -7.64 7.25 12.44
C ILE A 117 -8.46 8.02 11.40
N GLU A 118 -9.18 7.30 10.55
CA GLU A 118 -10.02 7.87 9.49
C GLU A 118 -11.14 8.71 10.11
N SER A 119 -12.00 8.11 10.95
CA SER A 119 -13.20 8.80 11.48
C SER A 119 -12.91 9.94 12.44
N LEU A 120 -11.92 9.81 13.34
CA LEU A 120 -11.68 10.86 14.35
C LEU A 120 -10.74 11.96 13.86
N TYR A 121 -9.87 11.70 12.89
CA TYR A 121 -8.88 12.68 12.46
C TYR A 121 -9.07 13.17 11.03
N PHE A 122 -9.41 12.31 10.07
CA PHE A 122 -9.60 12.76 8.69
C PHE A 122 -11.02 13.29 8.50
N ASP A 123 -12.02 12.45 8.74
CA ASP A 123 -13.43 12.77 8.47
C ASP A 123 -13.88 13.98 9.30
N SER A 124 -13.41 14.10 10.54
CA SER A 124 -13.75 15.23 11.42
C SER A 124 -13.14 16.56 10.97
N VAL A 125 -11.96 16.54 10.35
CA VAL A 125 -11.21 17.73 9.93
C VAL A 125 -11.65 18.20 8.55
N TYR A 126 -11.85 17.24 7.63
CA TYR A 126 -12.14 17.52 6.23
C TYR A 126 -13.62 17.33 5.86
N ASN A 127 -14.43 16.77 6.74
CA ASN A 127 -15.86 16.48 6.52
C ASN A 127 -16.11 15.58 5.29
N ILE A 128 -15.18 14.67 5.01
CA ILE A 128 -15.27 13.68 3.93
C ILE A 128 -15.36 12.29 4.55
N ASN A 129 -16.39 11.52 4.22
CA ASN A 129 -16.54 10.13 4.67
C ASN A 129 -16.16 9.18 3.53
N VAL A 130 -14.89 8.76 3.52
CA VAL A 130 -14.31 7.89 2.48
C VAL A 130 -13.38 6.87 3.10
N ASN A 131 -13.19 5.74 2.40
CA ASN A 131 -12.19 4.75 2.79
C ASN A 131 -10.85 5.14 2.18
N LEU A 132 -9.86 5.45 3.02
CA LEU A 132 -8.51 5.82 2.60
C LEU A 132 -7.60 4.59 2.42
N PHE A 133 -8.17 3.40 2.61
CA PHE A 133 -7.48 2.12 2.51
C PHE A 133 -6.23 2.03 3.40
N LEU A 134 -6.21 2.75 4.54
CA LEU A 134 -5.04 2.79 5.43
C LEU A 134 -4.62 1.40 5.92
N LYS A 135 -5.61 0.54 6.16
CA LYS A 135 -5.37 -0.86 6.53
C LYS A 135 -4.62 -1.61 5.44
N GLU A 136 -4.99 -1.39 4.18
CA GLU A 136 -4.33 -2.01 3.03
C GLU A 136 -2.91 -1.48 2.86
N VAL A 137 -2.73 -0.16 2.97
CA VAL A 137 -1.40 0.49 2.98
C VAL A 137 -0.51 -0.16 4.03
N PHE A 138 -0.98 -0.28 5.27
CA PHE A 138 -0.20 -0.87 6.35
C PHE A 138 0.12 -2.35 6.12
N ILE A 139 -0.89 -3.18 5.84
CA ILE A 139 -0.70 -4.63 5.69
C ILE A 139 0.21 -4.92 4.50
N THR A 140 -0.04 -4.27 3.36
CA THR A 140 0.72 -4.53 2.15
C THR A 140 2.13 -3.98 2.25
N THR A 141 2.36 -2.81 2.85
CA THR A 141 3.73 -2.32 3.12
C THR A 141 4.54 -3.33 3.94
N LEU A 142 3.99 -3.84 5.04
CA LEU A 142 4.70 -4.81 5.88
C LEU A 142 4.95 -6.14 5.15
N ARG A 143 4.01 -6.55 4.30
CA ARG A 143 4.16 -7.73 3.45
C ARG A 143 5.26 -7.54 2.41
N GLU A 144 5.34 -6.37 1.77
CA GLU A 144 6.44 -6.04 0.85
C GLU A 144 7.78 -6.09 1.57
N VAL A 145 7.91 -5.47 2.75
CA VAL A 145 9.14 -5.51 3.57
C VAL A 145 9.55 -6.96 3.87
N TYR A 146 8.59 -7.82 4.22
CA TYR A 146 8.86 -9.24 4.45
C TYR A 146 9.41 -9.94 3.20
N PHE A 147 8.77 -9.76 2.03
CA PHE A 147 9.18 -10.44 0.82
C PHE A 147 10.46 -9.87 0.21
N GLN A 148 10.71 -8.56 0.32
CA GLN A 148 11.98 -7.94 -0.06
C GLN A 148 13.16 -8.54 0.68
N SER A 149 13.00 -8.89 1.97
CA SER A 149 14.07 -9.54 2.74
C SER A 149 14.42 -10.95 2.26
N LYS A 150 13.64 -11.53 1.35
CA LYS A 150 13.73 -12.94 0.92
C LYS A 150 13.89 -13.12 -0.58
N ILE A 151 13.43 -12.16 -1.37
CA ILE A 151 13.26 -12.29 -2.80
C ILE A 151 13.84 -11.05 -3.46
N GLU A 152 14.90 -11.27 -4.23
CA GLU A 152 15.48 -10.24 -5.07
C GLU A 152 14.46 -9.81 -6.15
N ASN A 153 14.43 -8.52 -6.46
CA ASN A 153 13.56 -7.95 -7.51
C ASN A 153 12.04 -8.14 -7.31
N TYR A 154 11.59 -8.39 -6.08
CA TYR A 154 10.16 -8.39 -5.76
C TYR A 154 9.50 -7.08 -6.23
N PRO A 155 8.32 -7.08 -6.89
CA PRO A 155 7.74 -5.86 -7.43
C PRO A 155 7.02 -5.08 -6.32
N PHE A 156 7.78 -4.22 -5.66
CA PHE A 156 7.30 -3.37 -4.58
C PHE A 156 6.78 -2.02 -5.09
N PHE A 157 5.69 -1.57 -4.48
CA PHE A 157 5.04 -0.29 -4.73
C PHE A 157 4.83 0.47 -3.42
N PHE A 158 4.23 -0.16 -2.41
CA PHE A 158 3.85 0.50 -1.16
C PHE A 158 5.06 1.03 -0.38
N THR A 159 6.15 0.27 -0.33
CA THR A 159 7.43 0.72 0.27
C THR A 159 8.07 1.87 -0.51
N LYS A 160 7.81 2.03 -1.82
CA LYS A 160 8.28 3.18 -2.62
C LYS A 160 7.48 4.46 -2.36
N ILE A 161 6.23 4.35 -1.94
CA ILE A 161 5.33 5.49 -1.73
C ILE A 161 5.15 5.84 -0.25
N ILE A 162 5.73 5.06 0.67
CA ILE A 162 5.47 5.16 2.10
C ILE A 162 5.88 6.52 2.69
N ASP A 163 6.87 7.19 2.09
CA ASP A 163 7.32 8.52 2.49
C ASP A 163 6.18 9.57 2.43
N ILE A 164 5.22 9.41 1.51
CA ILE A 164 4.03 10.28 1.42
C ILE A 164 3.21 10.18 2.71
N TYR A 165 2.89 8.95 3.13
CA TYR A 165 2.12 8.69 4.33
C TYR A 165 2.87 9.05 5.60
N LEU A 166 4.17 8.73 5.67
CA LEU A 166 5.01 9.09 6.82
C LEU A 166 5.17 10.60 6.99
N LYS A 167 5.05 11.38 5.90
CA LYS A 167 4.99 12.85 5.96
C LYS A 167 3.61 13.40 6.28
N GLY A 168 2.59 12.54 6.35
CA GLY A 168 1.22 12.88 6.72
C GLY A 168 0.40 13.48 5.57
N ASN A 169 0.79 13.20 4.34
CA ASN A 169 -0.03 13.39 3.14
C ASN A 169 -0.74 12.07 2.79
N ILE A 170 -1.66 12.11 1.84
CA ILE A 170 -2.35 10.91 1.32
C ILE A 170 -2.30 10.87 -0.20
N ILE A 171 -2.35 9.65 -0.75
CA ILE A 171 -2.61 9.45 -2.17
C ILE A 171 -4.12 9.41 -2.38
N THR A 172 -4.58 10.06 -3.44
CA THR A 172 -6.00 10.10 -3.83
C THR A 172 -6.29 9.24 -5.06
N GLY A 173 -5.25 8.83 -5.80
CA GLY A 173 -5.34 7.97 -6.96
C GLY A 173 -4.10 8.05 -7.85
N TRP A 174 -4.26 7.67 -9.11
CA TRP A 174 -3.19 7.64 -10.11
C TRP A 174 -3.64 8.26 -11.42
N GLY A 175 -2.96 9.31 -11.86
CA GLY A 175 -3.12 9.88 -13.19
C GLY A 175 -2.36 9.04 -14.21
N GLY A 176 -3.07 8.37 -15.13
CA GLY A 176 -2.48 7.46 -16.11
C GLY A 176 -3.35 6.24 -16.36
N LYS A 177 -2.75 5.18 -16.92
CA LYS A 177 -3.40 3.87 -17.14
C LYS A 177 -2.38 2.75 -17.01
N PHE A 178 -2.79 1.61 -16.48
CA PHE A 178 -1.98 0.39 -16.48
C PHE A 178 -2.17 -0.42 -17.75
N SER A 179 -1.11 -1.10 -18.18
CA SER A 179 -1.10 -1.94 -19.37
C SER A 179 -1.90 -3.24 -19.15
N ASN A 180 -3.16 -3.29 -19.63
CA ASN A 180 -4.08 -4.44 -19.81
C ASN A 180 -3.97 -5.68 -18.88
N HIS A 181 -5.01 -5.88 -18.05
CA HIS A 181 -5.27 -7.08 -17.22
C HIS A 181 -5.71 -8.35 -17.99
N ASN A 182 -5.78 -8.33 -19.34
CA ASN A 182 -6.43 -9.37 -20.15
C ASN A 182 -5.49 -10.25 -21.01
N GLN A 183 -4.17 -10.19 -20.77
CA GLN A 183 -3.24 -11.09 -21.44
C GLN A 183 -2.90 -12.26 -20.52
N GLN A 184 -2.60 -13.44 -21.09
CA GLN A 184 -1.95 -14.51 -20.32
C GLN A 184 -0.64 -13.93 -19.77
N ILE A 185 -0.64 -13.59 -18.48
CA ILE A 185 0.49 -12.92 -17.83
C ILE A 185 1.61 -13.94 -17.69
N LYS A 186 2.51 -13.97 -18.69
CA LYS A 186 3.74 -14.76 -18.68
C LYS A 186 4.87 -14.06 -17.92
N GLU A 187 4.78 -12.73 -17.84
CA GLU A 187 5.72 -11.86 -17.14
C GLU A 187 4.94 -10.75 -16.44
N ILE A 188 5.39 -10.38 -15.23
CA ILE A 188 4.79 -9.31 -14.45
C ILE A 188 5.90 -8.37 -13.96
N SER A 189 5.66 -7.08 -14.08
CA SER A 189 6.61 -6.03 -13.70
C SER A 189 6.03 -5.11 -12.64
N PRO A 190 6.86 -4.47 -11.81
CA PRO A 190 6.40 -3.41 -10.89
C PRO A 190 5.68 -2.30 -11.66
N ILE A 191 4.83 -1.52 -10.98
CA ILE A 191 4.28 -0.28 -11.55
C ILE A 191 5.45 0.63 -11.93
N SER A 192 5.49 1.04 -13.20
CA SER A 192 6.57 1.87 -13.73
C SER A 192 6.27 3.35 -13.45
N PRO A 193 7.27 4.16 -13.05
CA PRO A 193 7.13 5.61 -12.97
C PRO A 193 6.71 6.28 -14.29
N GLU A 194 6.92 5.61 -15.42
CA GLU A 194 6.54 6.12 -16.74
C GLU A 194 5.06 5.86 -17.10
N GLU A 195 4.37 4.99 -16.35
CA GLU A 195 2.95 4.66 -16.60
C GLU A 195 1.99 5.80 -16.16
N GLY A 196 2.49 6.82 -15.45
CA GLY A 196 1.66 7.89 -14.90
C GLY A 196 2.27 8.63 -13.72
N PHE A 197 1.40 9.17 -12.86
CA PHE A 197 1.78 9.94 -11.68
C PHE A 197 0.79 9.73 -10.53
N LEU A 198 1.26 9.92 -9.29
CA LEU A 198 0.43 9.89 -8.10
C LEU A 198 -0.29 11.23 -7.93
N THR A 199 -1.59 11.20 -7.62
CA THR A 199 -2.28 12.39 -7.09
C THR A 199 -2.21 12.36 -5.58
N ILE A 200 -1.79 13.47 -4.97
CA ILE A 200 -1.49 13.59 -3.54
C ILE A 200 -2.26 14.77 -2.94
N TRP A 201 -2.77 14.57 -1.73
CA TRP A 201 -3.31 15.63 -0.85
C TRP A 201 -2.39 15.87 0.34
#